data_AF-A0A6P5HK94-F1
#
_entry.id   AF-A0A6P5HK94-F1
#
_cell.length_a   1.000
_cell.length_b   1.000
_cell.length_c   1.000
_cell.angle_alpha   90.00
_cell.angle_beta   90.00
_cell.angle_gamma   90.00
#
_symmetry.space_group_name_H-M   'P 1'
#
loop_
_entity.id
_entity.type
_entity.pdbx_description
1 polymer ?
#
loop_
_entity_poly.entity_id
_entity_poly.type
_entity_poly.pdbx_seq_one_letter_code
_entity_poly.pdbx_strand_id
1 'polypeptide(L)'
;MRTEEENFDIVEEMSRRHPKFERRLPKRIILMRHGESQGNLDMSAYTTTPDYRIPLTPLGAEQARAAGRGIREAVSEGGRAPGWKVYFYVSPYERTRSTLREIGRAFPKERILGVREECRIREQDFGNFQVEERMKVIKETRQRFGRFFFRFPEGESAADVFDRVASFMESLWRDIDMKRIDQDENSETNLVIVSHGLTTRVFLMKWFKWTVDQFERLNNLENCEFRVMQLGPGGEYSLLIHHTQEELERWGMSPEMIADQQWRATANRGTWNEDCSWYLTSFFDGLEDSEDPDGERNGENEL
;
A
#
# COMPACT_ATOMS: atom_id res chain seq x y z
N MET A 1 -1.38 -51.39 18.73
CA MET A 1 -0.60 -50.29 19.35
C MET A 1 0.56 -50.05 18.41
N ARG A 2 0.55 -48.96 17.63
CA ARG A 2 1.63 -48.66 16.67
C ARG A 2 2.86 -48.16 17.45
N THR A 3 4.06 -48.51 17.00
CA THR A 3 5.31 -48.19 17.69
C THR A 3 5.69 -46.72 17.52
N GLU A 4 6.51 -46.17 18.42
CA GLU A 4 6.96 -44.77 18.36
C GLU A 4 7.74 -44.44 17.08
N GLU A 5 8.45 -45.42 16.52
CA GLU A 5 9.15 -45.29 15.23
C GLU A 5 8.18 -45.14 14.04
N GLU A 6 7.07 -45.90 14.01
CA GLU A 6 6.04 -45.75 12.96
C GLU A 6 5.34 -44.38 13.03
N ASN A 7 5.20 -43.79 14.22
CA ASN A 7 4.66 -42.45 14.37
C ASN A 7 5.66 -41.37 13.91
N PHE A 8 6.97 -41.57 14.13
CA PHE A 8 8.00 -40.63 13.70
C PHE A 8 8.11 -40.59 12.17
N ASP A 9 8.08 -41.75 11.51
CA ASP A 9 8.10 -41.85 10.05
C ASP A 9 6.85 -41.23 9.40
N ILE A 10 5.66 -41.37 10.01
CA ILE A 10 4.44 -40.72 9.52
C ILE A 10 4.54 -39.19 9.64
N VAL A 11 5.10 -38.66 10.74
CA VAL A 11 5.28 -37.21 10.92
C VAL A 11 6.32 -36.66 9.93
N GLU A 12 7.40 -37.39 9.68
CA GLU A 12 8.40 -37.02 8.68
C GLU A 12 7.82 -37.08 7.25
N GLU A 13 7.03 -38.11 6.94
CA GLU A 13 6.37 -38.27 5.64
C GLU A 13 5.26 -37.22 5.42
N MET A 14 4.53 -36.82 6.47
CA MET A 14 3.57 -35.72 6.43
C MET A 14 4.27 -34.36 6.27
N SER A 15 5.43 -34.16 6.88
CA SER A 15 6.23 -32.94 6.72
C SER A 15 6.89 -32.84 5.33
N ARG A 16 7.16 -33.95 4.66
CA ARG A 16 7.68 -34.00 3.26
C ARG A 16 6.58 -33.80 2.21
N ARG A 17 5.30 -33.92 2.56
CA ARG A 17 4.16 -33.82 1.64
C ARG A 17 3.49 -32.45 1.58
N HIS A 18 3.90 -31.47 2.37
CA HIS A 18 3.52 -30.09 2.11
C HIS A 18 4.37 -29.55 0.96
N PRO A 19 3.81 -29.33 -0.24
CA PRO A 19 4.55 -28.58 -1.24
C PRO A 19 4.87 -27.25 -0.58
N LYS A 20 6.15 -26.87 -0.53
CA LYS A 20 6.52 -25.46 -0.35
C LYS A 20 5.94 -24.74 -1.55
N PHE A 21 4.66 -24.36 -1.49
CA PHE A 21 4.06 -23.51 -2.50
C PHE A 21 4.83 -22.20 -2.41
N GLU A 22 5.74 -21.98 -3.36
CA GLU A 22 6.36 -20.68 -3.49
C GLU A 22 5.23 -19.67 -3.74
N ARG A 23 5.10 -18.76 -2.78
CA ARG A 23 4.07 -17.71 -2.81
C ARG A 23 4.30 -16.86 -4.04
N ARG A 24 3.43 -16.99 -5.04
CA ARG A 24 3.50 -16.19 -6.27
C ARG A 24 2.84 -14.85 -6.02
N LEU A 25 3.66 -13.83 -5.83
CA LEU A 25 3.22 -12.47 -5.60
C LEU A 25 2.88 -11.77 -6.93
N PRO A 26 1.88 -10.87 -6.95
CA PRO A 26 1.65 -10.01 -8.10
C PRO A 26 2.91 -9.24 -8.49
N LYS A 27 3.23 -9.16 -9.77
CA LYS A 27 4.40 -8.41 -10.25
C LYS A 27 4.33 -6.94 -9.86
N ARG A 28 3.12 -6.37 -9.87
CA ARG A 28 2.87 -4.97 -9.52
C ARG A 28 1.62 -4.81 -8.67
N ILE A 29 1.65 -3.83 -7.78
CA ILE A 29 0.49 -3.26 -7.10
C ILE A 29 0.46 -1.78 -7.47
N ILE A 30 -0.59 -1.39 -8.20
CA ILE A 30 -0.75 -0.04 -8.74
C ILE A 30 -1.84 0.66 -7.95
N LEU A 31 -1.45 1.68 -7.19
CA LEU A 31 -2.38 2.46 -6.37
C LEU A 31 -2.76 3.73 -7.13
N MET A 32 -4.05 4.05 -7.20
CA MET A 32 -4.53 5.17 -8.00
C MET A 32 -5.61 5.97 -7.28
N ARG A 33 -5.50 7.30 -7.37
CA ARG A 33 -6.59 8.20 -6.98
C ARG A 33 -7.61 8.33 -8.11
N HIS A 34 -8.89 8.40 -7.77
CA HIS A 34 -9.95 8.70 -8.74
C HIS A 34 -9.70 10.02 -9.52
N GLY A 35 -10.34 10.14 -10.68
CA GLY A 35 -10.32 11.34 -11.50
C GLY A 35 -11.04 12.52 -10.86
N GLU A 36 -10.92 13.70 -11.45
CA GLU A 36 -11.60 14.89 -10.95
C GLU A 36 -13.11 14.65 -10.76
N SER A 37 -13.61 15.03 -9.59
CA SER A 37 -15.01 14.90 -9.22
C SER A 37 -15.65 16.26 -8.98
N GLN A 38 -16.99 16.33 -9.00
CA GLN A 38 -17.69 17.59 -8.73
C GLN A 38 -17.29 18.19 -7.38
N GLY A 39 -17.06 17.35 -6.36
CA GLY A 39 -16.56 17.78 -5.06
C GLY A 39 -15.09 18.22 -5.05
N ASN A 40 -14.33 18.05 -6.13
CA ASN A 40 -13.00 18.67 -6.26
C ASN A 40 -13.07 20.09 -6.86
N LEU A 41 -14.06 20.35 -7.72
CA LEU A 41 -14.30 21.68 -8.29
C LEU A 41 -15.02 22.60 -7.29
N ASP A 42 -16.03 22.06 -6.62
CA ASP A 42 -16.88 22.81 -5.72
C ASP A 42 -17.17 22.01 -4.44
N MET A 43 -16.63 22.49 -3.32
CA MET A 43 -16.84 21.91 -2.00
C MET A 43 -18.33 21.95 -1.58
N SER A 44 -19.13 22.85 -2.16
CA SER A 44 -20.58 22.93 -1.90
C SER A 44 -21.31 21.65 -2.30
N ALA A 45 -20.75 20.85 -3.21
CA ALA A 45 -21.33 19.57 -3.62
C ALA A 45 -21.55 18.61 -2.43
N TYR A 46 -20.69 18.66 -1.41
CA TYR A 46 -20.80 17.83 -0.21
C TYR A 46 -21.86 18.32 0.80
N THR A 47 -22.55 19.42 0.52
CA THR A 47 -23.65 19.92 1.37
C THR A 47 -24.99 19.27 1.03
N THR A 48 -25.16 18.84 -0.22
CA THR A 48 -26.43 18.31 -0.74
C THR A 48 -26.30 16.89 -1.27
N THR A 49 -25.09 16.48 -1.67
CA THR A 49 -24.81 15.14 -2.18
C THR A 49 -23.94 14.39 -1.18
N PRO A 50 -24.36 13.19 -0.72
CA PRO A 50 -23.51 12.34 0.12
C PRO A 50 -22.18 12.04 -0.57
N ASP A 51 -21.06 12.07 0.16
CA ASP A 51 -19.71 11.94 -0.40
C ASP A 51 -19.57 10.73 -1.35
N TYR A 52 -20.08 9.57 -0.94
CA TYR A 52 -20.00 8.35 -1.74
C TYR A 52 -20.74 8.42 -3.10
N ARG A 53 -21.64 9.39 -3.30
CA ARG A 53 -22.40 9.60 -4.54
C ARG A 53 -21.83 10.69 -5.44
N ILE A 54 -20.80 11.43 -5.00
CA ILE A 54 -20.24 12.53 -5.78
C ILE A 54 -19.69 11.98 -7.12
N PRO A 55 -20.19 12.45 -8.28
CA PRO A 55 -19.80 11.93 -9.58
C PRO A 55 -18.50 12.55 -10.09
N LEU A 56 -17.91 11.91 -11.10
CA LEU A 56 -16.81 12.50 -11.87
C LEU A 56 -17.29 13.70 -12.71
N THR A 57 -16.35 14.59 -13.00
CA THR A 57 -16.50 15.60 -14.05
C THR A 57 -16.20 14.98 -15.42
N PRO A 58 -16.58 15.63 -16.54
CA PRO A 58 -16.14 15.21 -17.88
C PRO A 58 -14.61 15.17 -17.99
N LEU A 59 -13.91 16.15 -17.41
CA LEU A 59 -12.44 16.17 -17.34
C LEU A 59 -11.90 14.97 -16.56
N GLY A 60 -12.52 14.63 -15.42
CA GLY A 60 -12.17 13.44 -14.63
C GLY A 60 -12.29 12.13 -15.41
N ALA A 61 -13.27 12.02 -16.31
CA ALA A 61 -13.39 10.88 -17.21
C ALA A 61 -12.26 10.83 -18.25
N GLU A 62 -11.86 11.97 -18.82
CA GLU A 62 -10.73 12.05 -19.76
C GLU A 62 -9.40 11.72 -19.09
N GLN A 63 -9.17 12.27 -17.89
CA GLN A 63 -8.03 11.93 -17.03
C GLN A 63 -7.97 10.41 -16.79
N ALA A 64 -9.11 9.78 -16.47
CA ALA A 64 -9.18 8.33 -16.23
C ALA A 64 -8.84 7.50 -17.48
N ARG A 65 -9.27 7.93 -18.67
CA ARG A 65 -8.88 7.29 -19.93
C ARG A 65 -7.38 7.40 -20.18
N ALA A 66 -6.78 8.56 -19.89
CA ALA A 66 -5.35 8.77 -20.03
C ALA A 66 -4.56 7.88 -19.07
N ALA A 67 -4.95 7.87 -17.79
CA ALA A 67 -4.34 7.00 -16.79
C ALA A 67 -4.48 5.51 -17.16
N GLY A 68 -5.62 5.08 -17.70
CA GLY A 68 -5.78 3.70 -18.18
C GLY A 68 -4.76 3.30 -19.25
N ARG A 69 -4.41 4.21 -20.17
CA ARG A 69 -3.32 3.98 -21.13
C ARG A 69 -1.97 3.87 -20.44
N GLY A 70 -1.66 4.76 -19.50
CA GLY A 70 -0.42 4.72 -18.73
C GLY A 70 -0.26 3.44 -17.90
N ILE A 71 -1.32 2.99 -17.22
CA ILE A 71 -1.31 1.73 -16.47
C ILE A 71 -1.10 0.56 -17.41
N ARG A 72 -1.77 0.53 -18.58
CA ARG A 72 -1.55 -0.52 -19.59
C ARG A 72 -0.09 -0.56 -20.05
N GLU A 73 0.51 0.59 -20.29
CA GLU A 73 1.91 0.68 -20.69
C GLU A 73 2.85 0.15 -19.61
N ALA A 74 2.60 0.50 -18.35
CA ALA A 74 3.35 -0.01 -17.21
C ALA A 74 3.25 -1.54 -17.06
N VAL A 75 2.05 -2.13 -17.17
CA VAL A 75 1.89 -3.59 -17.00
C VAL A 75 2.34 -4.40 -18.21
N SER A 76 2.30 -3.82 -19.41
CA SER A 76 2.76 -4.49 -20.64
C SER A 76 4.25 -4.28 -20.93
N GLU A 77 4.93 -3.42 -20.17
CA GLU A 77 6.33 -3.01 -20.37
C GLU A 77 6.59 -2.48 -21.78
N GLY A 78 5.65 -1.70 -22.31
CA GLY A 78 5.69 -1.23 -23.70
C GLY A 78 5.47 -2.35 -24.72
N GLY A 79 4.74 -3.41 -24.35
CA GLY A 79 4.46 -4.57 -25.20
C GLY A 79 5.49 -5.70 -25.13
N ARG A 80 6.52 -5.58 -24.29
CA ARG A 80 7.59 -6.57 -24.13
C ARG A 80 7.24 -7.74 -23.21
N ALA A 81 6.29 -7.55 -22.31
CA ALA A 81 5.85 -8.61 -21.39
C ALA A 81 4.74 -9.46 -22.05
N PRO A 82 4.99 -10.73 -22.46
CA PRO A 82 3.91 -11.63 -22.83
C PRO A 82 3.09 -12.00 -21.59
N GLY A 83 1.80 -12.31 -21.76
CA GLY A 83 1.02 -12.92 -20.66
C GLY A 83 0.62 -12.03 -19.47
N TRP A 84 0.88 -10.71 -19.47
CA TRP A 84 0.39 -9.83 -18.39
C TRP A 84 -1.13 -9.87 -18.24
N LYS A 85 -1.58 -9.75 -16.99
CA LYS A 85 -2.99 -9.74 -16.58
C LYS A 85 -3.21 -8.70 -15.48
N VAL A 86 -4.44 -8.18 -15.39
CA VAL A 86 -4.82 -7.19 -14.37
C VAL A 86 -6.02 -7.66 -13.55
N TYR A 87 -5.97 -7.43 -12.25
CA TYR A 87 -7.10 -7.60 -11.35
C TYR A 87 -7.37 -6.27 -10.63
N PHE A 88 -8.63 -5.83 -10.64
CA PHE A 88 -9.01 -4.53 -10.10
C PHE A 88 -9.64 -4.65 -8.71
N TYR A 89 -9.19 -3.81 -7.78
CA TYR A 89 -9.94 -3.44 -6.59
C TYR A 89 -10.44 -2.01 -6.76
N VAL A 90 -11.67 -1.75 -6.32
CA VAL A 90 -12.27 -0.41 -6.44
C VAL A 90 -13.06 -0.06 -5.18
N SER A 91 -12.91 1.18 -4.72
CA SER A 91 -13.78 1.67 -3.64
C SER A 91 -15.23 1.76 -4.12
N PRO A 92 -16.22 1.62 -3.22
CA PRO A 92 -17.64 1.66 -3.59
C PRO A 92 -18.14 3.04 -4.03
N TYR A 93 -17.32 4.09 -3.91
CA TYR A 93 -17.75 5.46 -4.24
C TYR A 93 -17.97 5.63 -5.75
N GLU A 94 -18.96 6.44 -6.13
CA GLU A 94 -19.33 6.61 -7.53
C GLU A 94 -18.16 7.14 -8.38
N ARG A 95 -17.40 8.11 -7.87
CA ARG A 95 -16.20 8.61 -8.54
C ARG A 95 -15.15 7.53 -8.80
N THR A 96 -14.89 6.62 -7.86
CA THR A 96 -13.92 5.52 -8.07
C THR A 96 -14.44 4.49 -9.06
N ARG A 97 -15.73 4.15 -8.99
CA ARG A 97 -16.38 3.22 -9.93
C ARG A 97 -16.41 3.78 -11.36
N SER A 98 -16.74 5.06 -11.51
CA SER A 98 -16.68 5.80 -12.78
C SER A 98 -15.26 5.86 -13.33
N THR A 99 -14.25 6.12 -12.49
CA THR A 99 -12.84 6.10 -12.91
C THR A 99 -12.44 4.73 -13.42
N LEU A 100 -12.80 3.65 -12.71
CA LEU A 100 -12.50 2.29 -13.16
C LEU A 100 -13.15 1.97 -14.52
N ARG A 101 -14.40 2.38 -14.75
CA ARG A 101 -15.09 2.18 -16.04
C ARG A 101 -14.30 2.77 -17.20
N GLU A 102 -13.74 3.96 -17.02
CA GLU A 102 -12.98 4.66 -18.06
C GLU A 102 -11.55 4.10 -18.22
N ILE A 103 -10.89 3.69 -17.13
CA ILE A 103 -9.61 2.97 -17.16
C ILE A 103 -9.75 1.65 -17.92
N GLY A 104 -10.81 0.88 -17.63
CA GLY A 104 -11.06 -0.44 -18.21
C GLY A 104 -11.10 -0.44 -19.74
N ARG A 105 -11.42 0.70 -20.37
CA ARG A 105 -11.43 0.86 -21.84
C ARG A 105 -10.06 0.69 -22.48
N ALA A 106 -8.97 0.86 -21.73
CA ALA A 106 -7.62 0.65 -22.23
C ALA A 106 -7.25 -0.84 -22.32
N PHE A 107 -8.02 -1.73 -21.68
CA PHE A 107 -7.65 -3.14 -21.53
C PHE A 107 -8.50 -4.05 -22.41
N PRO A 108 -7.88 -4.97 -23.17
CA PRO A 108 -8.61 -6.08 -23.78
C PRO A 108 -9.27 -6.94 -22.69
N LYS A 109 -10.47 -7.44 -22.93
CA LYS A 109 -11.26 -8.18 -21.93
C LYS A 109 -10.51 -9.41 -21.40
N GLU A 110 -9.82 -10.12 -22.27
CA GLU A 110 -9.01 -11.29 -21.97
C GLU A 110 -7.79 -10.98 -21.07
N ARG A 111 -7.42 -9.71 -20.91
CA ARG A 111 -6.36 -9.28 -20.00
C ARG A 111 -6.87 -8.97 -18.59
N ILE A 112 -8.19 -8.91 -18.39
CA ILE A 112 -8.82 -8.59 -17.11
C ILE A 112 -9.22 -9.91 -16.41
N LEU A 113 -8.59 -10.20 -15.27
CA LEU A 113 -8.88 -11.38 -14.46
C LEU A 113 -10.17 -11.22 -13.65
N GLY A 114 -10.44 -10.00 -13.19
CA GLY A 114 -11.61 -9.71 -12.38
C GLY A 114 -11.60 -8.30 -11.82
N VAL A 115 -12.72 -7.99 -11.16
CA VAL A 115 -12.92 -6.76 -10.40
C VAL A 115 -13.59 -7.11 -9.07
N ARG A 116 -13.18 -6.45 -8.00
CA ARG A 116 -13.85 -6.52 -6.71
C ARG A 116 -14.06 -5.14 -6.11
N GLU A 117 -15.28 -4.86 -5.71
CA GLU A 117 -15.58 -3.71 -4.89
C GLU A 117 -15.12 -3.97 -3.44
N GLU A 118 -14.40 -3.03 -2.84
CA GLU A 118 -13.85 -3.17 -1.49
C GLU A 118 -14.15 -1.91 -0.66
N CYS A 119 -14.98 -2.05 0.37
CA CYS A 119 -15.43 -0.94 1.20
C CYS A 119 -14.32 -0.36 2.09
N ARG A 120 -13.32 -1.17 2.45
CA ARG A 120 -12.21 -0.76 3.32
C ARG A 120 -11.20 0.15 2.64
N ILE A 121 -11.27 0.33 1.32
CA ILE A 121 -10.43 1.27 0.55
C ILE A 121 -11.18 2.55 0.11
N ARG A 122 -12.33 2.87 0.75
CA ARG A 122 -13.04 4.16 0.58
C ARG A 122 -12.27 5.32 1.21
N GLU A 123 -12.62 6.57 0.90
CA GLU A 123 -11.94 7.74 1.45
C GLU A 123 -12.17 7.90 2.97
N GLN A 124 -11.33 8.68 3.66
CA GLN A 124 -11.61 9.12 5.03
C GLN A 124 -13.00 9.73 5.13
N ASP A 125 -13.82 9.22 6.05
CA ASP A 125 -15.13 9.80 6.30
C ASP A 125 -14.99 11.13 7.06
N PHE A 126 -15.55 12.21 6.51
CA PHE A 126 -15.52 13.56 7.11
C PHE A 126 -16.81 13.89 7.88
N GLY A 127 -17.62 12.88 8.20
CA GLY A 127 -19.00 13.04 8.69
C GLY A 127 -20.03 13.03 7.56
N ASN A 128 -21.30 13.32 7.88
CA ASN A 128 -22.43 13.17 6.97
C ASN A 128 -22.45 14.21 5.82
N PHE A 129 -22.76 15.47 6.14
CA PHE A 129 -22.75 16.58 5.18
C PHE A 129 -21.74 17.64 5.62
N GLN A 130 -21.00 18.17 4.66
CA GLN A 130 -19.88 19.07 4.91
C GLN A 130 -20.30 20.53 4.75
N VAL A 131 -20.87 21.12 5.81
CA VAL A 131 -21.22 22.56 5.84
C VAL A 131 -19.96 23.41 5.78
N GLU A 132 -19.89 24.34 4.83
CA GLU A 132 -18.67 25.05 4.47
C GLU A 132 -18.03 25.81 5.64
N GLU A 133 -18.79 26.61 6.39
CA GLU A 133 -18.23 27.38 7.51
C GLU A 133 -17.69 26.46 8.62
N ARG A 134 -18.40 25.35 8.90
CA ARG A 134 -17.95 24.36 9.88
C ARG A 134 -16.67 23.67 9.40
N MET A 135 -16.62 23.29 8.13
CA MET A 135 -15.45 22.63 7.55
C MET A 135 -14.22 23.52 7.54
N LYS A 136 -14.37 24.84 7.38
CA LYS A 136 -13.26 25.78 7.48
C LYS A 136 -12.61 25.75 8.86
N VAL A 137 -13.42 25.87 9.92
CA VAL A 137 -12.95 25.82 11.31
C VAL A 137 -12.31 24.47 11.65
N ILE A 138 -12.90 23.38 11.16
CA ILE A 138 -12.37 22.02 11.35
C ILE A 138 -11.00 21.88 10.67
N LYS A 139 -10.85 22.38 9.44
CA LYS A 139 -9.57 22.32 8.70
C LYS A 139 -8.47 23.12 9.40
N GLU A 140 -8.78 24.30 9.92
CA GLU A 140 -7.84 25.13 10.70
C GLU A 140 -7.42 24.42 12.00
N THR A 141 -8.38 23.80 12.69
CA THR A 141 -8.10 23.01 13.91
C THR A 141 -7.21 21.81 13.59
N ARG A 142 -7.49 21.12 12.48
CA ARG A 142 -6.69 19.97 12.01
C ARG A 142 -5.25 20.36 11.71
N GLN A 143 -5.02 21.52 11.08
CA GLN A 143 -3.65 21.99 10.81
C GLN A 143 -2.84 22.19 12.09
N ARG A 144 -3.48 22.63 13.18
CA ARG A 144 -2.84 22.82 14.48
C ARG A 144 -2.65 21.52 15.27
N PHE A 145 -3.54 20.56 15.12
CA PHE A 145 -3.52 19.29 15.87
C PHE A 145 -2.56 18.26 15.27
N GLY A 146 -2.41 18.23 13.94
CA GLY A 146 -1.72 17.16 13.21
C GLY A 146 -2.69 16.36 12.34
N ARG A 147 -2.21 15.82 11.23
CA ARG A 147 -3.09 15.25 10.18
C ARG A 147 -3.49 13.82 10.47
N PHE A 148 -2.62 13.04 11.11
CA PHE A 148 -2.81 11.60 11.26
C PHE A 148 -3.85 11.24 12.34
N PHE A 149 -3.71 11.81 13.53
CA PHE A 149 -4.58 11.51 14.67
C PHE A 149 -5.82 12.39 14.78
N PHE A 150 -5.92 13.47 14.01
CA PHE A 150 -7.11 14.31 14.02
C PHE A 150 -8.33 13.55 13.51
N ARG A 151 -9.37 13.47 14.35
CA ARG A 151 -10.65 12.83 14.02
C ARG A 151 -11.68 13.90 13.68
N PHE A 152 -12.30 13.74 12.52
CA PHE A 152 -13.41 14.58 12.13
C PHE A 152 -14.64 14.29 13.00
N PRO A 153 -15.45 15.31 13.36
CA PRO A 153 -16.73 15.08 14.03
C PRO A 153 -17.60 14.13 13.19
N GLU A 154 -18.12 13.06 13.82
CA GLU A 154 -18.89 11.99 13.14
C GLU A 154 -18.14 11.30 11.98
N GLY A 155 -16.82 11.46 11.92
CA GLY A 155 -15.97 10.93 10.86
C GLY A 155 -14.82 10.08 11.39
N GLU A 156 -13.84 9.86 10.52
CA GLU A 156 -12.65 9.06 10.76
C GLU A 156 -11.43 9.97 11.04
N SER A 157 -10.45 9.46 11.76
CA SER A 157 -9.05 9.91 11.72
C SER A 157 -8.26 9.09 10.68
N ALA A 158 -7.05 9.52 10.31
CA ALA A 158 -6.22 8.70 9.41
C ALA A 158 -5.78 7.39 10.10
N ALA A 159 -5.71 7.36 11.43
CA ALA A 159 -5.50 6.14 12.21
C ALA A 159 -6.67 5.14 12.03
N ASP A 160 -7.92 5.61 12.03
CA ASP A 160 -9.08 4.73 11.76
C ASP A 160 -9.01 4.18 10.32
N VAL A 161 -8.57 5.00 9.35
CA VAL A 161 -8.31 4.56 7.97
C VAL A 161 -7.20 3.50 7.91
N PHE A 162 -6.15 3.66 8.72
CA PHE A 162 -5.04 2.71 8.80
C PHE A 162 -5.50 1.32 9.22
N ASP A 163 -6.37 1.23 10.23
CA ASP A 163 -6.86 -0.05 10.73
C ASP A 163 -7.71 -0.81 9.69
N ARG A 164 -8.62 -0.11 8.99
CA ARG A 164 -9.40 -0.76 7.93
C ARG A 164 -8.55 -1.15 6.71
N VAL A 165 -7.54 -0.35 6.36
CA VAL A 165 -6.58 -0.69 5.29
C VAL A 165 -5.73 -1.89 5.70
N ALA A 166 -5.30 -1.97 6.96
CA ALA A 166 -4.61 -3.15 7.48
C ALA A 166 -5.47 -4.41 7.35
N SER A 167 -6.75 -4.34 7.75
CA SER A 167 -7.70 -5.45 7.56
C SER A 167 -7.88 -5.85 6.08
N PHE A 168 -7.92 -4.89 5.17
CA PHE A 168 -7.93 -5.16 3.73
C PHE A 168 -6.68 -5.91 3.29
N MET A 169 -5.48 -5.48 3.71
CA MET A 169 -4.23 -6.17 3.39
C MET A 169 -4.23 -7.63 3.86
N GLU A 170 -4.75 -7.92 5.04
CA GLU A 170 -4.89 -9.32 5.51
C GLU A 170 -5.79 -10.18 4.61
N SER A 171 -6.79 -9.56 3.97
CA SER A 171 -7.67 -10.26 3.01
C SER A 171 -6.96 -10.43 1.67
N LEU A 172 -6.22 -9.40 1.24
CA LEU A 172 -5.41 -9.43 0.03
C LEU A 172 -4.36 -10.54 0.10
N TRP A 173 -3.63 -10.65 1.21
CA TRP A 173 -2.63 -11.71 1.41
C TRP A 173 -3.26 -13.10 1.35
N ARG A 174 -4.42 -13.27 2.00
CA ARG A 174 -5.18 -14.53 1.94
C ARG A 174 -5.63 -14.87 0.51
N ASP A 175 -6.05 -13.88 -0.27
CA ASP A 175 -6.46 -14.13 -1.66
C ASP A 175 -5.28 -14.49 -2.56
N ILE A 176 -4.11 -13.91 -2.31
CA ILE A 176 -2.85 -14.28 -2.99
C ILE A 176 -2.47 -15.72 -2.62
N ASP A 177 -2.48 -16.06 -1.32
CA ASP A 177 -2.13 -17.41 -0.83
C ASP A 177 -3.05 -18.50 -1.39
N MET A 178 -4.34 -18.20 -1.47
CA MET A 178 -5.33 -19.14 -1.99
C MET A 178 -5.41 -19.13 -3.52
N LYS A 179 -4.49 -18.46 -4.23
CA LYS A 179 -4.45 -18.33 -5.70
C LYS A 179 -5.79 -17.87 -6.29
N ARG A 180 -6.54 -17.02 -5.57
CA ARG A 180 -7.86 -16.51 -6.04
C ARG A 180 -7.72 -15.45 -7.12
N ILE A 181 -6.59 -14.74 -7.11
CA ILE A 181 -6.29 -13.67 -8.06
C ILE A 181 -5.40 -14.18 -9.20
N ASP A 182 -4.49 -15.11 -8.90
CA ASP A 182 -3.52 -15.63 -9.86
C ASP A 182 -3.91 -17.06 -10.29
N GLN A 183 -4.60 -17.17 -11.44
CA GLN A 183 -5.19 -18.44 -11.90
C GLN A 183 -4.37 -19.16 -12.98
N ASP A 184 -3.36 -18.52 -13.55
CA ASP A 184 -2.55 -19.07 -14.64
C ASP A 184 -1.05 -18.86 -14.35
N GLU A 185 -0.33 -19.98 -14.22
CA GLU A 185 1.10 -20.04 -13.90
C GLU A 185 1.99 -19.36 -14.95
N ASN A 186 1.49 -19.18 -16.17
CA ASN A 186 2.21 -18.50 -17.25
C ASN A 186 1.90 -17.00 -17.34
N SER A 187 1.01 -16.48 -16.48
CA SER A 187 0.52 -15.10 -16.57
C SER A 187 1.12 -14.18 -15.51
N GLU A 188 1.57 -12.99 -15.89
CA GLU A 188 2.09 -12.02 -14.93
C GLU A 188 0.93 -11.19 -14.35
N THR A 189 0.53 -11.50 -13.12
CA THR A 189 -0.58 -10.83 -12.43
C THR A 189 -0.16 -9.45 -11.90
N ASN A 190 -0.97 -8.42 -12.19
CA ASN A 190 -0.81 -7.06 -11.68
C ASN A 190 -2.10 -6.62 -10.99
N LEU A 191 -2.00 -6.01 -9.81
CA LEU A 191 -3.15 -5.45 -9.10
C LEU A 191 -3.29 -3.96 -9.39
N VAL A 192 -4.52 -3.51 -9.61
CA VAL A 192 -4.83 -2.07 -9.74
C VAL A 192 -5.89 -1.72 -8.69
N ILE A 193 -5.56 -0.82 -7.79
CA ILE A 193 -6.42 -0.40 -6.68
C ILE A 193 -6.87 1.04 -6.94
N VAL A 194 -8.12 1.20 -7.38
CA VAL A 194 -8.75 2.49 -7.64
C VAL A 194 -9.41 2.99 -6.36
N SER A 195 -8.77 3.97 -5.73
CA SER A 195 -9.09 4.46 -4.40
C SER A 195 -9.02 5.99 -4.36
N HIS A 196 -8.63 6.55 -3.22
CA HIS A 196 -8.65 7.98 -2.91
C HIS A 196 -7.29 8.45 -2.38
N GLY A 197 -7.17 9.76 -2.17
CA GLY A 197 -5.89 10.39 -1.88
C GLY A 197 -5.30 9.99 -0.52
N LEU A 198 -6.07 10.14 0.56
CA LEU A 198 -5.58 9.77 1.89
C LEU A 198 -5.38 8.27 1.99
N THR A 199 -6.38 7.51 1.54
CA THR A 199 -6.39 6.05 1.65
C THR A 199 -5.21 5.40 0.93
N THR A 200 -4.83 5.91 -0.25
CA THR A 200 -3.62 5.45 -0.96
C THR A 200 -2.34 5.72 -0.16
N ARG A 201 -2.21 6.89 0.47
CA ARG A 201 -1.05 7.20 1.31
C ARG A 201 -0.99 6.32 2.56
N VAL A 202 -2.14 6.04 3.17
CA VAL A 202 -2.24 5.12 4.31
C VAL A 202 -1.88 3.69 3.90
N PHE A 203 -2.27 3.26 2.69
CA PHE A 203 -1.83 1.98 2.15
C PHE A 203 -0.30 1.93 2.03
N LEU A 204 0.34 2.95 1.45
CA LEU A 204 1.81 3.00 1.35
C LEU A 204 2.48 2.98 2.72
N MET A 205 1.98 3.77 3.67
CA MET A 205 2.46 3.79 5.05
C MET A 205 2.38 2.41 5.69
N LYS A 206 1.22 1.73 5.59
CA LYS A 206 1.04 0.41 6.16
C LYS A 206 1.95 -0.63 5.49
N TRP A 207 2.12 -0.55 4.17
CA TRP A 207 2.91 -1.50 3.40
C TRP A 207 4.40 -1.39 3.71
N PHE A 208 4.94 -0.17 3.63
CA PHE A 208 6.36 0.11 3.87
C PHE A 208 6.68 0.33 5.35
N LYS A 209 5.68 0.19 6.22
CA LYS A 209 5.80 0.34 7.68
C LYS A 209 6.34 1.71 8.09
N TRP A 210 6.02 2.75 7.31
CA TRP A 210 6.47 4.11 7.60
C TRP A 210 5.89 4.62 8.92
N THR A 211 6.67 5.48 9.59
CA THR A 211 6.24 6.13 10.82
C THR A 211 5.14 7.16 10.54
N VAL A 212 4.49 7.64 11.61
CA VAL A 212 3.50 8.73 11.50
C VAL A 212 4.16 9.99 10.91
N ASP A 213 5.35 10.36 11.39
CA ASP A 213 6.07 11.54 10.91
C ASP A 213 6.42 11.45 9.42
N GLN A 214 6.83 10.27 8.96
CA GLN A 214 7.06 10.01 7.54
C GLN A 214 5.77 10.15 6.73
N PHE A 215 4.65 9.62 7.23
CA PHE A 215 3.35 9.76 6.57
C PHE A 215 2.89 11.22 6.47
N GLU A 216 3.11 12.04 7.49
CA GLU A 216 2.63 13.43 7.50
C GLU A 216 3.29 14.30 6.42
N ARG A 217 4.50 13.94 6.00
CA ARG A 217 5.26 14.57 4.90
C ARG A 217 4.69 14.29 3.52
N LEU A 218 3.96 13.18 3.35
CA LEU A 218 3.52 12.73 2.04
C LEU A 218 2.51 13.69 1.40
N ASN A 219 2.81 14.10 0.18
CA ASN A 219 1.91 14.87 -0.68
C ASN A 219 0.78 13.99 -1.20
N ASN A 220 -0.41 14.56 -1.27
CA ASN A 220 -1.58 13.85 -1.79
C ASN A 220 -1.40 13.56 -3.28
N LEU A 221 -1.93 12.44 -3.75
CA LEU A 221 -1.95 12.14 -5.18
C LEU A 221 -2.83 13.16 -5.91
N GLU A 222 -2.43 13.58 -7.10
CA GLU A 222 -3.27 14.33 -8.03
C GLU A 222 -4.42 13.47 -8.58
N ASN A 223 -5.43 14.10 -9.18
CA ASN A 223 -6.53 13.36 -9.79
C ASN A 223 -6.03 12.45 -10.92
N CYS A 224 -6.40 11.16 -10.86
CA CYS A 224 -5.89 10.11 -11.76
C CYS A 224 -4.37 9.86 -11.73
N GLU A 225 -3.63 10.42 -10.76
CA GLU A 225 -2.27 9.97 -10.49
C GLU A 225 -2.29 8.52 -9.99
N PHE A 226 -1.34 7.71 -10.46
CA PHE A 226 -1.11 6.37 -9.95
C PHE A 226 0.35 6.15 -9.59
N ARG A 227 0.59 5.30 -8.60
CA ARG A 227 1.92 4.90 -8.14
C ARG A 227 2.04 3.38 -8.23
N VAL A 228 3.03 2.93 -9.00
CA VAL A 228 3.40 1.53 -9.17
C VAL A 228 4.37 1.09 -8.09
N MET A 229 3.97 0.10 -7.30
CA MET A 229 4.88 -0.71 -6.49
C MET A 229 5.20 -1.96 -7.29
N GLN A 230 6.47 -2.21 -7.61
CA GLN A 230 6.88 -3.37 -8.38
C GLN A 230 7.67 -4.34 -7.49
N LEU A 231 7.45 -5.63 -7.67
CA LEU A 231 8.16 -6.68 -6.97
C LEU A 231 9.61 -6.76 -7.51
N GLY A 232 10.58 -6.59 -6.62
CA GLY A 232 12.00 -6.76 -6.89
C GLY A 232 12.45 -8.23 -6.86
N PRO A 233 13.68 -8.52 -7.28
CA PRO A 233 14.22 -9.88 -7.37
C PRO A 233 14.28 -10.61 -6.02
N GLY A 234 14.44 -9.88 -4.91
CA GLY A 234 14.42 -10.45 -3.56
C GLY A 234 13.04 -10.73 -2.98
N GLY A 235 11.96 -10.42 -3.70
CA GLY A 235 10.59 -10.60 -3.21
C GLY A 235 10.04 -9.42 -2.40
N GLU A 236 10.75 -8.28 -2.40
CA GLU A 236 10.29 -7.03 -1.78
C GLU A 236 9.70 -6.09 -2.84
N TYR A 237 8.61 -5.40 -2.50
CA TYR A 237 8.09 -4.35 -3.39
C TYR A 237 8.87 -3.06 -3.21
N SER A 238 9.10 -2.34 -4.31
CA SER A 238 9.70 -1.00 -4.29
C SER A 238 9.00 -0.07 -5.28
N LEU A 239 8.93 1.21 -4.92
CA LEU A 239 8.53 2.29 -5.83
C LEU A 239 9.64 2.63 -6.84
N LEU A 240 10.92 2.51 -6.44
CA LEU A 240 12.06 2.93 -7.27
C LEU A 240 12.41 1.99 -8.43
N ILE A 241 11.73 0.85 -8.53
CA ILE A 241 11.84 0.01 -9.72
C ILE A 241 11.11 0.65 -10.91
N HIS A 242 10.05 1.45 -10.64
CA HIS A 242 9.23 2.05 -11.69
C HIS A 242 9.36 3.58 -11.75
N HIS A 243 9.56 4.23 -10.60
CA HIS A 243 9.62 5.69 -10.48
C HIS A 243 11.03 6.18 -10.24
N THR A 244 11.28 7.45 -10.50
CA THR A 244 12.58 8.08 -10.26
C THR A 244 12.68 8.62 -8.83
N GLN A 245 13.91 8.85 -8.36
CA GLN A 245 14.12 9.46 -7.04
C GLN A 245 13.47 10.85 -6.94
N GLU A 246 13.53 11.65 -8.01
CA GLU A 246 12.93 12.99 -8.07
C GLU A 246 11.40 12.94 -8.00
N GLU A 247 10.76 11.86 -8.45
CA GLU A 247 9.32 11.63 -8.24
C GLU A 247 9.01 11.38 -6.77
N LEU A 248 9.77 10.52 -6.10
CA LEU A 248 9.58 10.20 -4.69
C LEU A 248 9.81 11.43 -3.79
N GLU A 249 10.83 12.24 -4.07
CA GLU A 249 11.09 13.51 -3.38
C GLU A 249 9.91 14.48 -3.55
N ARG A 250 9.39 14.63 -4.79
CA ARG A 250 8.19 15.43 -5.07
C ARG A 250 6.95 14.91 -4.36
N TRP A 251 6.89 13.63 -4.04
CA TRP A 251 5.83 13.04 -3.22
C TRP A 251 6.00 13.27 -1.72
N GLY A 252 7.07 13.93 -1.29
CA GLY A 252 7.36 14.25 0.10
C GLY A 252 8.03 13.10 0.87
N MET A 253 8.62 12.13 0.16
CA MET A 253 9.40 11.08 0.82
C MET A 253 10.71 11.64 1.35
N SER A 254 11.07 11.29 2.58
CA SER A 254 12.33 11.70 3.19
C SER A 254 13.52 10.89 2.62
N PRO A 255 14.77 11.36 2.79
CA PRO A 255 15.95 10.61 2.36
C PRO A 255 15.98 9.17 2.88
N GLU A 256 15.55 8.95 4.12
CA GLU A 256 15.49 7.63 4.74
C GLU A 256 14.46 6.71 4.06
N MET A 257 13.28 7.25 3.72
CA MET A 257 12.27 6.50 2.99
C MET A 257 12.77 6.12 1.60
N ILE A 258 13.49 7.01 0.92
CA ILE A 258 14.05 6.78 -0.41
C ILE A 258 15.15 5.72 -0.34
N ALA A 259 16.03 5.77 0.65
CA ALA A 259 17.07 4.77 0.87
C ALA A 259 16.48 3.36 1.09
N ASP A 260 15.39 3.25 1.87
CA ASP A 260 14.64 1.99 2.02
C ASP A 260 14.09 1.49 0.67
N GLN A 261 13.55 2.38 -0.18
CA GLN A 261 13.08 1.98 -1.51
C GLN A 261 14.23 1.54 -2.43
N GLN A 262 15.42 2.14 -2.33
CA GLN A 262 16.60 1.74 -3.11
C GLN A 262 17.05 0.35 -2.72
N TRP A 263 17.12 0.07 -1.41
CA TRP A 263 17.44 -1.26 -0.90
C TRP A 263 16.40 -2.30 -1.36
N ARG A 264 15.10 -2.03 -1.21
CA ARG A 264 14.02 -2.94 -1.65
C ARG A 264 14.07 -3.24 -3.16
N ALA A 265 14.56 -2.32 -3.97
CA ALA A 265 14.66 -2.50 -5.41
C ALA A 265 15.74 -3.52 -5.82
N THR A 266 16.78 -3.68 -5.01
CA THR A 266 17.97 -4.51 -5.32
C THR A 266 18.22 -5.65 -4.34
N ALA A 267 17.47 -5.72 -3.23
CA ALA A 267 17.62 -6.73 -2.19
C ALA A 267 17.49 -8.16 -2.74
N ASN A 268 18.20 -9.10 -2.10
CA ASN A 268 18.13 -10.52 -2.40
C ASN A 268 17.19 -11.24 -1.42
N ARG A 269 16.65 -12.39 -1.81
CA ARG A 269 15.68 -13.12 -0.98
C ARG A 269 16.34 -13.56 0.34
N GLY A 270 15.77 -13.17 1.48
CA GLY A 270 16.28 -13.52 2.81
C GLY A 270 17.37 -12.58 3.35
N THR A 271 17.79 -11.55 2.60
CA THR A 271 18.62 -10.49 3.18
C THR A 271 17.76 -9.66 4.11
N TRP A 272 18.11 -9.64 5.38
CA TRP A 272 17.66 -8.58 6.27
C TRP A 272 18.45 -7.34 5.90
N ASN A 273 17.78 -6.19 5.89
CA ASN A 273 18.50 -4.95 5.75
C ASN A 273 19.21 -4.68 7.09
N GLU A 274 20.43 -5.21 7.26
CA GLU A 274 21.26 -5.02 8.46
C GLU A 274 21.54 -3.52 8.71
N ASP A 275 21.57 -2.71 7.64
CA ASP A 275 21.66 -1.24 7.70
C ASP A 275 20.30 -0.55 7.98
N CYS A 276 19.17 -1.26 7.96
CA CYS A 276 17.85 -0.75 8.37
C CYS A 276 17.55 -1.14 9.82
N SER A 277 18.38 -0.63 10.71
CA SER A 277 18.14 -0.57 12.13
C SER A 277 17.10 0.51 12.52
N TRP A 278 16.10 0.80 11.68
CA TRP A 278 15.26 2.00 11.87
C TRP A 278 14.34 1.97 13.10
N TYR A 279 14.12 0.80 13.72
CA TYR A 279 13.49 0.67 15.03
C TYR A 279 14.47 0.42 16.18
N LEU A 280 15.68 -0.08 15.90
CA LEU A 280 16.65 -0.36 16.95
C LEU A 280 17.52 0.88 17.18
N THR A 281 18.22 1.33 16.15
CA THR A 281 19.09 2.52 16.18
C THR A 281 18.30 3.78 16.60
N SER A 282 17.19 4.15 15.94
CA SER A 282 16.45 5.38 16.32
C SER A 282 15.90 5.43 17.76
N PHE A 283 15.70 4.29 18.42
CA PHE A 283 15.19 4.23 19.80
C PHE A 283 16.28 3.93 20.83
N PHE A 284 17.39 3.31 20.41
CA PHE A 284 18.43 2.78 21.29
C PHE A 284 19.84 3.30 20.95
N ASP A 285 19.99 4.27 20.04
CA ASP A 285 21.27 4.94 19.70
C ASP A 285 22.00 5.56 20.92
N GLY A 286 21.30 5.71 22.05
CA GLY A 286 21.85 6.21 23.31
C GLY A 286 21.97 5.16 24.42
N LEU A 287 21.74 3.89 24.15
CA LEU A 287 22.02 2.82 25.10
C LEU A 287 23.49 2.40 24.96
N GLU A 288 24.27 2.53 26.03
CA GLU A 288 25.60 1.94 26.11
C GLU A 288 25.47 0.40 26.14
N ASP A 289 26.34 -0.29 25.39
CA ASP A 289 26.45 -1.75 25.46
C ASP A 289 26.96 -2.14 26.85
N SER A 290 26.06 -2.50 27.76
CA SER A 290 26.43 -2.96 29.09
C SER A 290 26.82 -4.43 29.07
N GLU A 291 28.00 -4.75 28.56
CA GLU A 291 28.72 -5.97 28.92
C GLU A 291 30.14 -5.61 29.34
N ASP A 292 30.33 -5.44 30.64
CA ASP A 292 31.63 -5.36 31.31
C ASP A 292 32.16 -6.81 31.46
N PRO A 293 33.16 -7.27 30.67
CA PRO A 293 33.60 -8.67 30.73
C PRO A 293 34.56 -8.94 31.91
N ASP A 294 34.99 -7.91 32.64
CA ASP A 294 36.05 -8.03 33.65
C ASP A 294 35.49 -8.06 35.07
N GLY A 295 34.69 -9.09 35.31
CA GLY A 295 34.34 -9.58 36.65
C GLY A 295 35.32 -10.64 37.18
N GLU A 296 36.57 -10.71 36.69
CA GLU A 296 37.59 -11.57 37.31
C GLU A 296 38.15 -10.90 38.56
N ARG A 297 37.58 -11.34 39.68
CA ARG A 297 38.03 -11.09 41.04
C ARG A 297 39.44 -11.66 41.24
N ASN A 298 40.48 -10.90 40.89
CA ASN A 298 41.84 -11.16 41.35
C ASN A 298 41.92 -10.89 42.85
N GLY A 299 41.61 -11.91 43.64
CA GLY A 299 42.08 -12.01 45.00
C GLY A 299 43.42 -12.74 44.98
N GLU A 300 44.53 -12.02 45.13
CA GLU A 300 45.74 -12.51 45.81
C GLU A 300 46.74 -11.36 46.06
N ASN A 301 46.95 -11.13 47.37
CA ASN A 301 48.19 -10.80 48.08
C ASN A 301 48.94 -9.44 48.00
N GLU A 302 49.02 -8.85 49.21
CA GLU A 302 50.24 -8.35 49.91
C GLU A 302 50.92 -7.05 49.46
N LEU A 303 50.71 -5.97 50.22
CA LEU A 303 51.57 -5.52 51.34
C LEU A 303 50.95 -4.33 52.09
#